data_AF-A0A2T4DQE3-F1
#
_entry.id   AF-A0A2T4DQE3-F1
#
_cell.length_a   1.000
_cell.length_b   1.000
_cell.length_c   1.000
_cell.angle_alpha   90.00
_cell.angle_beta   90.00
_cell.angle_gamma   90.00
#
_symmetry.space_group_name_H-M   'P 1'
#
loop_
_entity.id
_entity.type
_entity.pdbx_description
1 polymer ?
#
loop_
_entity_poly.entity_id
_entity_poly.type
_entity_poly.pdbx_seq_one_letter_code
_entity_poly.pdbx_strand_id
1 'polypeptide(L)'
;MADRIIKVSKKSDSNELYLTDSEGNKGGTITTKVRPGDNVIWELDPDGGVDYIIGILKKPVSGSTNVLSSTPTPVDPNDPKTAWQGTVEESVTGSEIYDIAYMIEGQSYIGDPVIEVDEDGTEGD
;
A
#
# COMPACT_ATOMS: atom_id res chain seq x y z
N MET A 1 -14.44 -4.05 -9.28
CA MET A 1 -12.99 -4.18 -9.49
C MET A 1 -12.49 -2.86 -10.02
N ALA A 2 -11.83 -2.10 -9.15
CA ALA A 2 -11.12 -0.89 -9.51
C ALA A 2 -9.67 -0.99 -9.04
N ASP A 3 -8.78 -0.23 -9.67
CA ASP A 3 -7.40 -0.10 -9.24
C ASP A 3 -7.29 1.06 -8.25
N ARG A 4 -6.70 0.79 -7.08
CA ARG A 4 -6.43 1.73 -5.99
C ARG A 4 -4.95 1.99 -5.95
N ILE A 5 -4.54 3.13 -6.51
CA ILE A 5 -3.14 3.51 -6.61
C ILE A 5 -2.73 4.26 -5.35
N ILE A 6 -1.66 3.79 -4.71
CA ILE A 6 -1.00 4.38 -3.55
C ILE A 6 0.41 4.75 -3.98
N LYS A 7 0.70 6.04 -4.06
CA LYS A 7 2.04 6.55 -4.34
C LYS A 7 2.93 6.42 -3.11
N VAL A 8 4.13 5.90 -3.30
CA VAL A 8 5.18 5.69 -2.30
C VAL A 8 6.26 6.74 -2.48
N SER A 9 6.50 7.51 -1.42
CA SER A 9 7.52 8.56 -1.36
C SER A 9 8.14 8.62 0.04
N LYS A 10 9.15 9.47 0.22
CA LYS A 10 9.65 9.84 1.54
C LYS A 10 9.09 11.19 1.95
N LYS A 11 9.00 11.41 3.26
CA LYS A 11 8.66 12.71 3.83
C LYS A 11 9.81 13.71 3.55
N SER A 12 9.48 14.98 3.29
CA SER A 12 10.49 15.96 2.83
C SER A 12 11.67 16.16 3.79
N ASP A 13 11.42 16.06 5.10
CA ASP A 13 12.41 16.34 6.15
C ASP A 13 12.93 15.08 6.87
N SER A 14 12.58 13.87 6.39
CA SER A 14 13.01 12.61 7.00
C SER A 14 13.04 11.46 5.99
N ASN A 15 13.64 10.33 6.37
CA ASN A 15 13.59 9.11 5.56
C ASN A 15 12.36 8.24 5.91
N GLU A 16 11.34 8.84 6.51
CA GLU A 16 10.09 8.16 6.84
C GLU A 16 9.23 8.00 5.58
N LEU A 17 8.49 6.89 5.53
CA LEU A 17 7.51 6.60 4.49
C LEU A 17 6.46 7.71 4.45
N TYR A 18 6.08 8.11 3.22
CA TYR A 18 4.97 9.00 2.97
C TYR A 18 4.15 8.47 1.81
N LEU A 19 2.89 8.19 2.08
CA LEU A 19 1.95 7.63 1.11
C LEU A 19 0.96 8.69 0.64
N THR A 20 0.50 8.58 -0.59
CA THR A 20 -0.62 9.36 -1.12
C THR A 20 -1.50 8.45 -1.97
N ASP A 21 -2.77 8.26 -1.59
CA ASP A 21 -3.70 7.47 -2.39
C ASP A 21 -4.48 8.32 -3.41
N SER A 22 -5.17 7.64 -4.32
CA SER A 22 -6.02 8.26 -5.35
C SER A 22 -7.22 9.05 -4.78
N GLU A 23 -7.56 8.85 -3.51
CA GLU A 23 -8.68 9.53 -2.83
C GLU A 23 -8.21 10.81 -2.11
N GLY A 24 -6.91 11.10 -2.16
CA GLY A 24 -6.30 12.30 -1.59
C GLY A 24 -5.85 12.15 -0.13
N ASN A 25 -5.94 10.94 0.45
CA ASN A 25 -5.37 10.67 1.76
C ASN A 25 -3.85 10.63 1.65
N LYS A 26 -3.15 11.25 2.62
CA LYS A 26 -1.69 11.33 2.62
C LYS A 26 -1.09 11.32 4.02
N GLY A 27 0.08 10.70 4.17
CA GLY A 27 0.76 10.58 5.46
C GLY A 27 1.64 9.34 5.57
N GLY A 28 2.34 9.19 6.71
CA GLY A 28 3.15 7.99 6.99
C GLY A 28 2.32 6.77 7.40
N THR A 29 1.10 7.01 7.88
CA THR A 29 0.07 6.00 8.07
C THR A 29 -1.20 6.57 7.47
N ILE A 30 -1.57 6.09 6.29
CA ILE A 30 -2.88 6.35 5.70
C ILE A 30 -3.75 5.12 5.89
N THR A 31 -5.06 5.33 5.94
CA THR A 31 -6.05 4.27 5.77
C THR A 31 -6.60 4.43 4.36
N THR A 32 -6.24 3.51 3.46
CA THR A 32 -6.82 3.48 2.11
C THR A 32 -8.09 2.63 2.16
N LYS A 33 -9.20 3.21 1.71
CA LYS A 33 -10.49 2.52 1.62
C LYS A 33 -10.51 1.67 0.35
N VAL A 34 -10.78 0.39 0.52
CA VAL A 34 -10.84 -0.57 -0.58
C VAL A 34 -12.12 -1.40 -0.50
N ARG A 35 -12.54 -1.97 -1.63
CA ARG A 35 -13.67 -2.91 -1.69
C ARG A 35 -13.17 -4.32 -1.98
N PRO A 36 -13.95 -5.36 -1.61
CA PRO A 36 -13.65 -6.72 -2.02
C PRO A 36 -13.45 -6.84 -3.54
N GLY A 37 -12.36 -7.50 -3.95
CA GLY A 37 -11.96 -7.63 -5.35
C GLY A 37 -11.31 -6.39 -6.00
N ASP A 38 -11.06 -5.31 -5.27
CA ASP A 38 -10.22 -4.22 -5.77
C ASP A 38 -8.74 -4.66 -5.85
N ASN A 39 -8.01 -4.08 -6.79
CA ASN A 39 -6.56 -4.20 -6.84
C ASN A 39 -5.95 -2.99 -6.14
N VAL A 40 -5.03 -3.23 -5.22
CA VAL A 40 -4.22 -2.18 -4.59
C VAL A 40 -2.87 -2.19 -5.26
N ILE A 41 -2.45 -1.04 -5.78
CA ILE A 41 -1.18 -0.86 -6.48
C ILE A 41 -0.36 0.16 -5.71
N TRP A 42 0.79 -0.27 -5.18
CA TRP A 42 1.79 0.63 -4.61
C TRP A 42 2.80 0.97 -5.69
N GLU A 43 2.90 2.25 -6.03
CA GLU A 43 3.77 2.76 -7.09
C GLU A 43 4.72 3.80 -6.53
N LEU A 44 6.01 3.73 -6.87
CA LEU A 44 6.96 4.78 -6.53
C LEU A 44 6.57 6.10 -7.18
N ASP A 45 6.58 7.17 -6.40
CA ASP A 45 6.63 8.51 -6.97
C ASP A 45 8.05 8.77 -7.50
N PRO A 46 8.26 9.01 -8.81
CA PRO A 46 9.59 9.21 -9.38
C PRO A 46 10.33 10.41 -8.79
N ASP A 47 9.60 11.41 -8.28
CA ASP A 47 10.16 12.58 -7.59
C ASP A 47 10.06 12.46 -6.06
N GLY A 48 9.60 11.30 -5.57
CA GLY A 48 9.31 11.03 -4.17
C GLY A 48 10.52 10.71 -3.30
N GLY A 49 11.73 10.66 -3.86
CA GLY A 49 12.97 10.47 -3.10
C GLY A 49 13.17 9.08 -2.50
N VAL A 50 12.43 8.08 -2.98
CA VAL A 50 12.62 6.65 -2.68
C VAL A 50 13.22 5.99 -3.91
N ASP A 51 14.32 5.24 -3.75
CA ASP A 51 15.03 4.62 -4.88
C ASP A 51 14.27 3.42 -5.43
N TYR A 52 13.77 2.55 -4.54
CA TYR A 52 12.89 1.44 -4.90
C TYR A 52 12.18 0.79 -3.72
N ILE A 53 11.07 0.10 -4.04
CA ILE A 53 10.36 -0.83 -3.15
C ILE A 53 11.12 -2.16 -3.14
N ILE A 54 11.37 -2.70 -1.95
CA ILE A 54 12.02 -4.00 -1.74
C ILE A 54 10.96 -5.10 -1.65
N GLY A 55 9.86 -4.82 -0.96
CA GLY A 55 8.74 -5.74 -0.84
C GLY A 55 7.65 -5.23 0.07
N ILE A 56 6.49 -5.87 -0.06
CA ILE A 56 5.29 -5.56 0.72
C ILE A 56 4.75 -6.85 1.32
N LEU A 57 4.62 -6.88 2.64
CA LEU A 57 4.23 -8.09 3.38
C LEU A 57 3.22 -7.72 4.46
N LYS A 58 2.24 -8.59 4.71
CA LYS A 58 1.38 -8.45 5.88
C LYS A 58 2.23 -8.44 7.16
N LYS A 59 1.98 -7.49 8.05
CA LYS A 59 2.64 -7.41 9.35
C LYS A 59 2.00 -8.43 10.31
N PRO A 60 2.78 -9.32 10.97
CA PRO A 60 2.24 -10.35 11.86
C PRO A 60 1.89 -9.77 13.24
N VAL A 61 0.87 -8.91 13.30
CA VAL A 61 0.38 -8.28 14.53
C VAL A 61 -1.04 -8.74 14.89
N SER A 62 -1.28 -8.93 16.18
CA SER A 62 -2.61 -9.30 16.70
C SER A 62 -3.63 -8.19 16.38
N GLY A 63 -4.79 -8.58 15.84
CA GLY A 63 -5.85 -7.65 15.44
C GLY A 63 -5.80 -7.18 13.98
N SER A 64 -4.79 -7.60 13.20
CA SER A 64 -4.73 -7.36 11.75
C SER A 64 -5.43 -8.50 10.98
N THR A 65 -6.50 -8.18 10.25
CA THR A 65 -7.18 -9.11 9.35
C THR A 65 -6.30 -9.39 8.12
N ASN A 66 -6.48 -10.54 7.47
CA ASN A 66 -5.87 -10.79 6.16
C ASN A 66 -6.80 -10.25 5.08
N VAL A 67 -6.62 -8.98 4.71
CA VAL A 67 -7.42 -8.26 3.72
C VAL A 67 -7.01 -8.65 2.30
N LEU A 68 -5.73 -8.87 2.05
CA LEU A 68 -5.26 -9.28 0.74
C LEU A 68 -5.40 -10.80 0.56
N SER A 69 -5.87 -11.20 -0.63
CA SER A 69 -6.06 -12.62 -1.00
C SER A 69 -4.73 -13.37 -1.17
N SER A 70 -3.65 -12.65 -1.44
CA SER A 70 -2.29 -13.18 -1.53
C SER A 70 -1.26 -12.11 -1.17
N THR A 71 -0.03 -12.54 -0.90
CA THR A 71 1.12 -11.62 -0.76
C THR A 71 1.23 -10.73 -1.99
N PRO A 72 1.42 -9.41 -1.84
CA PRO A 72 1.68 -8.53 -2.96
C PRO A 72 2.86 -8.98 -3.81
N THR A 73 2.78 -8.72 -5.11
CA THR A 73 3.82 -9.07 -6.08
C THR A 73 4.13 -7.89 -6.99
N PRO A 74 5.33 -7.83 -7.60
CA PRO A 74 5.63 -6.86 -8.63
C PRO A 74 4.57 -6.78 -9.73
N VAL A 75 4.22 -5.57 -10.15
CA VAL A 75 3.35 -5.36 -11.32
C VAL A 75 4.06 -5.80 -12.60
N ASP A 76 5.32 -5.39 -12.77
CA ASP A 76 6.21 -5.88 -13.82
C ASP A 76 7.29 -6.80 -13.21
N PRO A 77 7.29 -8.11 -13.51
CA PRO A 77 8.34 -9.02 -13.05
C PRO A 77 9.75 -8.63 -13.52
N ASN A 78 9.89 -7.85 -14.58
CA ASN A 78 11.18 -7.35 -15.09
C ASN A 78 11.63 -6.06 -14.39
N ASP A 79 10.73 -5.40 -13.67
CA ASP A 79 11.00 -4.22 -12.85
C ASP A 79 10.36 -4.35 -11.46
N PRO A 80 10.89 -5.25 -10.61
CA PRO A 80 10.30 -5.56 -9.30
C PRO A 80 10.48 -4.45 -8.25
N LYS A 81 10.87 -3.26 -8.68
CA LYS A 81 11.32 -2.15 -7.84
C LYS A 81 10.33 -1.01 -7.80
N THR A 82 9.58 -0.79 -8.87
CA THR A 82 8.81 0.43 -9.11
C THR A 82 7.35 0.32 -8.70
N ALA A 83 6.72 -0.84 -8.92
CA ALA A 83 5.33 -1.04 -8.58
C ALA A 83 5.04 -2.46 -8.10
N TRP A 84 4.19 -2.56 -7.08
CA TRP A 84 3.72 -3.80 -6.46
C TRP A 84 2.20 -3.78 -6.40
N GLN A 85 1.56 -4.95 -6.51
CA GLN A 85 0.11 -5.07 -6.48
C GLN A 85 -0.34 -6.23 -5.59
N GLY A 86 -1.52 -6.07 -5.00
CA GLY A 86 -2.26 -7.10 -4.28
C GLY A 86 -3.76 -6.96 -4.56
N THR A 87 -4.49 -8.07 -4.44
CA THR A 87 -5.95 -8.08 -4.66
C THR A 87 -6.66 -8.30 -3.33
N VAL A 88 -7.65 -7.45 -3.02
CA VAL A 88 -8.48 -7.56 -1.82
C VAL A 88 -9.34 -8.83 -1.92
N GLU A 89 -9.39 -9.61 -0.84
CA GLU A 89 -10.18 -10.83 -0.75
C GLU A 89 -11.69 -10.55 -0.90
N GLU A 90 -12.46 -11.47 -1.49
CA GLU A 90 -13.84 -11.22 -1.94
C GLU A 90 -14.87 -11.14 -0.79
N SER A 91 -14.55 -11.58 0.42
CA SER A 91 -15.49 -11.68 1.55
C SER A 91 -14.88 -11.20 2.87
N VAL A 92 -13.85 -10.35 2.81
CA VAL A 92 -13.16 -9.86 3.98
C VAL A 92 -13.65 -8.48 4.41
N THR A 93 -13.70 -8.25 5.72
CA THR A 93 -13.95 -6.95 6.33
C THR A 93 -12.88 -6.64 7.38
N GLY A 94 -12.69 -5.35 7.67
CA GLY A 94 -11.72 -4.88 8.65
C GLY A 94 -10.42 -4.40 8.01
N SER A 95 -9.37 -4.33 8.83
CA SER A 95 -8.12 -3.66 8.48
C SER A 95 -6.92 -4.60 8.49
N GLU A 96 -5.99 -4.38 7.56
CA GLU A 96 -4.69 -5.03 7.53
C GLU A 96 -3.58 -3.99 7.71
N ILE A 97 -2.68 -4.27 8.65
CA ILE A 97 -1.40 -3.58 8.79
C ILE A 97 -0.35 -4.36 8.01
N TYR A 98 0.44 -3.68 7.18
CA TYR A 98 1.45 -4.28 6.33
C TYR A 98 2.77 -3.52 6.44
N ASP A 99 3.88 -4.22 6.21
CA ASP A 99 5.22 -3.66 6.13
C ASP A 99 5.51 -3.34 4.66
N ILE A 100 5.83 -2.07 4.35
CA ILE A 100 6.49 -1.69 3.09
C ILE A 100 7.97 -1.55 3.40
N ALA A 101 8.80 -2.44 2.85
CA ALA A 101 10.25 -2.30 2.85
C ALA A 101 10.69 -1.50 1.62
N TYR A 102 11.49 -0.45 1.82
CA TYR A 102 11.94 0.46 0.75
C TYR A 102 13.39 0.88 0.96
N MET A 103 14.02 1.41 -0.08
CA MET A 103 15.41 1.87 -0.05
C MET A 103 15.53 3.36 -0.39
N ILE A 104 16.38 4.07 0.37
CA ILE A 104 16.76 5.46 0.12
C ILE A 104 18.28 5.56 0.28
N GLU A 105 18.98 6.04 -0.74
CA GLU A 105 20.43 6.26 -0.74
C GLU A 105 21.22 5.01 -0.32
N GLY A 106 20.76 3.82 -0.71
CA GLY A 106 21.38 2.54 -0.36
C GLY A 106 21.07 2.03 1.06
N GLN A 107 20.23 2.72 1.83
CA GLN A 107 19.79 2.30 3.16
C GLN A 107 18.35 1.78 3.13
N SER A 108 18.10 0.66 3.80
CA SER A 108 16.77 0.04 3.88
C SER A 108 15.97 0.58 5.05
N TYR A 109 14.69 0.85 4.81
CA TYR A 109 13.72 1.32 5.79
C TYR A 109 12.43 0.49 5.69
N ILE A 110 11.61 0.56 6.74
CA ILE A 110 10.30 -0.10 6.81
C ILE A 110 9.27 0.94 7.27
N GLY A 111 8.09 0.93 6.64
CA GLY A 111 6.91 1.68 7.08
C GLY A 111 5.72 0.75 7.27
N ASP A 112 4.82 1.15 8.18
CA ASP A 112 3.72 0.32 8.68
C ASP A 112 2.33 0.92 8.36
N PRO A 113 1.97 1.12 7.08
CA PRO A 113 0.65 1.63 6.71
C PRO A 113 -0.49 0.65 6.97
N VAL A 114 -1.72 1.13 6.79
CA VAL A 114 -2.96 0.39 7.02
C VAL A 114 -3.85 0.43 5.78
N ILE A 115 -4.42 -0.70 5.40
CA ILE A 115 -5.56 -0.76 4.49
C ILE A 115 -6.81 -1.16 5.26
N GLU A 116 -7.95 -0.59 4.92
CA GLU A 116 -9.24 -0.89 5.53
C GLU A 116 -10.28 -1.17 4.45
N VAL A 117 -10.98 -2.28 4.60
CA VAL A 117 -12.10 -2.61 3.70
C VAL A 117 -13.33 -1.88 4.17
N ASP A 118 -13.84 -0.99 3.31
CA ASP A 118 -15.09 -0.29 3.53
C ASP A 118 -16.23 -1.08 2.87
N GLU A 119 -17.18 -1.56 3.68
CA GLU A 119 -18.38 -2.26 3.19
C GLU A 119 -19.37 -1.31 2.49
N ASP A 120 -19.21 0.00 2.69
CA ASP A 120 -20.18 0.98 2.25
C ASP A 120 -19.97 1.37 0.77
N GLY A 121 -20.53 0.52 -0.08
CA GLY A 121 -20.83 0.83 -1.47
C GLY A 121 -22.03 1.78 -1.64
N THR A 122 -22.36 2.65 -0.68
CA THR A 122 -23.35 3.69 -0.95
C THR A 122 -22.72 4.78 -1.81
N GLU A 123 -22.94 4.67 -3.12
CA GLU A 123 -23.14 5.87 -3.93
C GLU A 123 -24.20 6.70 -3.21
N GLY A 124 -23.79 7.84 -2.65
CA GLY A 124 -24.72 8.82 -2.12
C GLY A 124 -25.65 9.28 -3.25
N ASP A 125 -26.94 9.00 -3.06
CA ASP A 125 -28.11 9.42 -3.86
C ASP A 125 -28.13 10.94 -4.13
#